data_AF-A0AA94M1Q4-F1
#
_entry.id   AF-A0AA94M1Q4-F1
#
_cell.length_a   1.000
_cell.length_b   1.000
_cell.length_c   1.000
_cell.angle_alpha   90.00
_cell.angle_beta   90.00
_cell.angle_gamma   90.00
#
_symmetry.space_group_name_H-M   'P 1'
#
loop_
_entity.id
_entity.type
_entity.pdbx_description
1 polymer ?
#
loop_
_entity_poly.entity_id
_entity_poly.type
_entity_poly.pdbx_seq_one_letter_code
_entity_poly.pdbx_strand_id
1 'polypeptide(L)'
;MGLNMTLEQSEEQARSTQSVCQAEVEGYQALQRVISDFAEETEKLTGKAYDSAKAYYSAVLLPLAQGGELYSETLSQAIAKLPEEYQNQVDTKSWSEDELLRLIQQEEDLISQLDDMNQKILRLTISADEKSELRQNNVTLIRGHHANKRVYETILDDLRSYDSYSVTLFNELETIKIQITTGLSQIGSSWNASSGTFTIPDDLSWATTLTSLSTSKKSVEDIEKADIINDYMQTYGFDRETATILFDLQQGIIKQAQKEDWSNQKVIYEFNRIVASFYYTATRWYGVAGTLAEKDRDELLEKYGVAAIKIPKLQEALSDNHANSTSKDFLHEAVQLSAFTEGSWGESAFDMATVAHVMSTMGNNVYQYVNIFGTKIPIIVPMEKYEISFKGDIDSGRYDDADFNSDLDAINTYQRMCDADNVEDIFKINTKYNSDVITNQVNRVQEFYQNLGKGNITAGKEVTKYVVSAETIGSSYIKHGNERSLSEQKQAENDFYDYLERGEKENVK
;
A
#
# COMPACT_ATOMS: atom_id res chain seq x y z
N MET A 1 6.19 -29.48 31.77
CA MET A 1 5.17 -28.50 32.15
C MET A 1 4.17 -28.50 31.01
N GLY A 2 2.90 -28.82 31.29
CA GLY A 2 1.83 -28.75 30.28
C GLY A 2 1.41 -27.31 30.01
N LEU A 3 0.66 -27.09 28.93
CA LEU A 3 0.13 -25.78 28.55
C LEU A 3 -0.83 -25.25 29.64
N ASN A 4 -0.73 -23.97 29.97
CA ASN A 4 -1.59 -23.35 30.97
C ASN A 4 -2.00 -21.94 30.52
N MET A 5 -3.30 -21.73 30.37
CA MET A 5 -3.87 -20.43 30.04
C MET A 5 -4.76 -19.94 31.18
N THR A 6 -4.35 -18.84 31.81
CA THR A 6 -5.17 -18.15 32.82
C THR A 6 -5.77 -16.90 32.19
N LEU A 7 -7.06 -16.96 31.84
CA LEU A 7 -7.73 -15.93 31.06
C LEU A 7 -7.69 -14.55 31.74
N GLU A 8 -8.02 -14.49 33.03
CA GLU A 8 -8.00 -13.25 33.80
C GLU A 8 -6.61 -12.58 33.81
N GLN A 9 -5.53 -13.37 33.92
CA GLN A 9 -4.16 -12.87 33.87
C GLN A 9 -3.80 -12.37 32.47
N SER A 10 -4.25 -13.05 31.41
CA SER A 10 -4.04 -12.61 30.04
C SER A 10 -4.78 -11.31 29.74
N GLU A 11 -6.01 -11.16 30.24
CA GLU A 11 -6.78 -9.91 30.15
C GLU A 11 -6.13 -8.76 30.92
N GLU A 12 -5.62 -9.01 32.13
CA GLU A 12 -4.87 -8.02 32.91
C GLU A 12 -3.55 -7.64 32.23
N GLN A 13 -2.83 -8.61 31.67
CA GLN A 13 -1.62 -8.36 30.90
C GLN A 13 -1.91 -7.52 29.66
N ALA A 14 -2.99 -7.84 28.92
CA ALA A 14 -3.41 -7.06 27.76
C ALA A 14 -3.72 -5.62 28.17
N ARG A 15 -4.59 -5.40 29.16
CA ARG A 15 -4.95 -4.06 29.64
C ARG A 15 -3.75 -3.25 30.12
N SER A 16 -2.87 -3.84 30.92
CA SER A 16 -1.70 -3.15 31.45
C SER A 16 -0.69 -2.79 30.36
N THR A 17 -0.46 -3.70 29.41
CA THR A 17 0.41 -3.47 28.24
C THR A 17 -0.16 -2.39 27.34
N GLN A 18 -1.46 -2.43 27.02
CA GLN A 18 -2.13 -1.39 26.22
C GLN A 18 -2.00 -0.01 26.86
N SER A 19 -2.08 0.10 28.19
CA SER A 19 -1.88 1.37 28.89
C SER A 19 -0.45 1.91 28.73
N VAL A 20 0.57 1.04 28.73
CA VAL A 20 1.96 1.44 28.49
C VAL A 20 2.15 1.86 27.04
N CYS A 21 1.66 1.04 26.09
CA CYS A 21 1.76 1.34 24.67
C CYS A 21 1.05 2.65 24.30
N GLN A 22 -0.10 2.95 24.92
CA GLN A 22 -0.79 4.24 24.71
C GLN A 22 0.09 5.43 25.13
N ALA A 23 0.77 5.34 26.27
CA ALA A 23 1.68 6.39 26.71
C ALA A 23 2.92 6.51 25.80
N GLU A 24 3.41 5.38 25.26
CA GLU A 24 4.50 5.37 24.27
C GLU A 24 4.07 6.02 22.96
N VAL A 25 2.88 5.70 22.44
CA VAL A 25 2.28 6.33 21.24
C VAL A 25 2.21 7.85 21.42
N GLU A 26 1.65 8.33 22.54
CA GLU A 26 1.59 9.77 22.83
C GLU A 26 2.98 10.42 22.88
N GLY A 27 3.96 9.72 23.45
CA GLY A 27 5.36 10.16 23.48
C GLY A 27 5.99 10.26 22.09
N TYR A 28 5.78 9.26 21.24
CA TYR A 28 6.28 9.25 19.86
C TYR A 28 5.60 10.31 19.01
N GLN A 29 4.28 10.50 19.14
CA GLN A 29 3.56 11.59 18.45
C GLN A 29 4.08 12.97 18.86
N ALA A 30 4.35 13.18 20.15
CA ALA A 30 4.96 14.43 20.63
C ALA A 30 6.37 14.63 20.04
N LEU A 31 7.17 13.57 19.96
CA LEU A 31 8.50 13.61 19.34
C LEU A 31 8.43 13.95 17.85
N GLN A 32 7.52 13.32 17.10
CA GLN A 32 7.32 13.59 15.67
C GLN A 32 6.92 15.04 15.41
N ARG A 33 6.02 15.61 16.23
CA ARG A 33 5.64 17.03 16.15
C ARG A 33 6.84 17.94 16.35
N VAL A 34 7.62 17.72 17.42
CA VAL A 34 8.80 18.56 17.71
C VAL A 34 9.86 18.44 16.60
N ILE A 35 10.07 17.25 16.04
CA ILE A 35 11.00 17.06 14.92
C ILE A 35 10.51 17.82 13.67
N SER A 36 9.21 17.72 13.36
CA SER A 36 8.62 18.39 12.21
C SER A 36 8.68 19.91 12.35
N ASP A 37 8.30 20.45 13.51
CA ASP A 37 8.40 21.88 13.83
C ASP A 37 9.86 22.38 13.68
N PHE A 38 10.83 21.60 14.16
CA PHE A 38 12.25 21.92 14.02
C PHE A 38 12.70 21.93 12.55
N ALA A 39 12.26 20.95 11.77
CA ALA A 39 12.59 20.84 10.35
C ALA A 39 12.00 22.00 9.53
N GLU A 40 10.82 22.48 9.91
CA GLU A 40 10.09 23.54 9.21
C GLU A 40 10.43 24.97 9.68
N GLU A 41 11.10 25.14 10.82
CA GLU A 41 11.45 26.45 11.38
C GLU A 41 12.41 27.24 10.48
N THR A 42 11.93 28.28 9.78
CA THR A 42 12.75 29.10 8.88
C THR A 42 13.21 30.44 9.46
N GLU A 43 12.70 30.86 10.63
CA GLU A 43 12.83 32.26 11.06
C GLU A 43 13.96 32.53 12.07
N LYS A 44 14.46 31.50 12.77
CA LYS A 44 15.35 31.69 13.93
C LYS A 44 16.82 31.42 13.65
N LEU A 45 17.16 30.16 13.38
CA LEU A 45 18.54 29.69 13.26
C LEU A 45 18.77 29.22 11.83
N THR A 46 19.89 29.63 11.24
CA THR A 46 20.24 29.36 9.84
C THR A 46 21.71 28.97 9.73
N GLY A 47 22.06 28.21 8.69
CA GLY A 47 23.44 27.92 8.32
C GLY A 47 23.71 26.43 8.27
N LYS A 48 24.83 26.04 7.63
CA LYS A 48 25.14 24.65 7.23
C LYS A 48 24.94 23.60 8.33
N ALA A 49 25.34 23.89 9.57
CA ALA A 49 25.17 22.97 10.68
C ALA A 49 23.68 22.75 11.03
N TYR A 50 22.89 23.81 11.00
CA TYR A 50 21.46 23.78 11.30
C TYR A 50 20.67 23.15 10.14
N ASP A 51 21.02 23.52 8.91
CA ASP A 51 20.37 22.97 7.71
C ASP A 51 20.62 21.46 7.58
N SER A 52 21.85 21.00 7.84
CA SER A 52 22.16 19.55 7.90
C SER A 52 21.46 18.85 9.07
N ALA A 53 21.30 19.51 10.22
CA ALA A 53 20.54 18.94 11.34
C ALA A 53 19.08 18.72 10.98
N LYS A 54 18.41 19.70 10.36
CA LYS A 54 17.02 19.57 9.90
C LYS A 54 16.84 18.42 8.91
N ALA A 55 17.76 18.34 7.94
CA ALA A 55 17.76 17.25 6.97
C ALA A 55 17.92 15.89 7.65
N TYR A 56 18.89 15.76 8.56
CA TYR A 56 19.11 14.53 9.33
C TYR A 56 17.92 14.15 10.21
N TYR A 57 17.33 15.11 10.92
CA TYR A 57 16.17 14.86 11.79
C TYR A 57 14.97 14.38 10.98
N SER A 58 14.74 14.97 9.81
CA SER A 58 13.64 14.59 8.91
C SER A 58 13.86 13.22 8.26
N ALA A 59 15.09 12.95 7.79
CA ALA A 59 15.40 11.73 7.04
C ALA A 59 15.67 10.51 7.93
N VAL A 60 16.05 10.71 9.20
CA VAL A 60 16.50 9.64 10.09
C VAL A 60 15.67 9.57 11.37
N LEU A 61 15.58 10.67 12.13
CA LEU A 61 14.94 10.62 13.46
C LEU A 61 13.41 10.57 13.39
N LEU A 62 12.79 11.24 12.41
CA LEU A 62 11.35 11.20 12.21
C LEU A 62 10.85 9.79 11.85
N PRO A 63 11.43 9.07 10.86
CA PRO A 63 11.07 7.68 10.58
C PRO A 63 11.28 6.74 11.77
N LEU A 64 12.31 6.96 12.61
CA LEU A 64 12.49 6.19 13.84
C LEU A 64 11.37 6.44 14.86
N ALA A 65 10.93 7.69 15.01
CA ALA A 65 9.81 8.04 15.89
C ALA A 65 8.49 7.45 15.38
N GLN A 66 8.25 7.49 14.07
CA GLN A 66 7.12 6.83 13.40
C GLN A 66 7.16 5.32 13.60
N GLY A 67 8.33 4.70 13.47
CA GLY A 67 8.50 3.27 13.73
C GLY A 67 8.22 2.89 15.18
N GLY A 68 8.64 3.71 16.14
CA GLY A 68 8.35 3.51 17.57
C GLY A 68 6.85 3.58 17.89
N GLU A 69 6.15 4.57 17.33
CA GLU A 69 4.69 4.67 17.41
C GLU A 69 4.04 3.41 16.83
N LEU A 70 4.38 3.08 15.57
CA LEU A 70 3.85 1.94 14.85
C LEU A 70 4.07 0.62 15.61
N TYR A 71 5.25 0.41 16.19
CA TYR A 71 5.54 -0.76 17.00
C TYR A 71 4.65 -0.83 18.24
N SER A 72 4.46 0.30 18.93
CA SER A 72 3.65 0.40 20.15
C SER A 72 2.16 0.12 19.85
N GLU A 73 1.62 0.69 18.76
CA GLU A 73 0.26 0.43 18.30
C GLU A 73 0.06 -1.04 17.91
N THR A 74 1.00 -1.60 17.14
CA THR A 74 0.94 -2.98 16.69
C THR A 74 1.03 -3.96 17.86
N LEU A 75 1.85 -3.65 18.87
CA LEU A 75 1.95 -4.45 20.10
C LEU A 75 0.67 -4.38 20.93
N SER A 76 0.10 -3.19 21.07
CA SER A 76 -1.18 -2.96 21.75
C SER A 76 -2.32 -3.78 21.12
N GLN A 77 -2.35 -3.86 19.79
CA GLN A 77 -3.34 -4.67 19.06
C GLN A 77 -3.07 -6.17 19.20
N ALA A 78 -1.82 -6.61 19.04
CA ALA A 78 -1.45 -8.02 19.13
C ALA A 78 -1.71 -8.61 20.53
N ILE A 79 -1.38 -7.87 21.60
CA ILE A 79 -1.59 -8.32 22.98
C ILE A 79 -3.08 -8.39 23.33
N ALA A 80 -3.91 -7.49 22.78
CA ALA A 80 -5.36 -7.49 22.98
C ALA A 80 -6.02 -8.74 22.38
N LYS A 81 -5.48 -9.23 21.26
CA LYS A 81 -5.97 -10.43 20.57
C LYS A 81 -5.72 -11.71 21.34
N LEU A 82 -4.75 -11.77 22.26
CA LEU A 82 -4.50 -13.00 23.03
C LEU A 82 -5.75 -13.48 23.80
N PRO A 83 -6.30 -12.72 24.77
CA PRO A 83 -7.49 -13.17 25.49
C PRO A 83 -8.74 -13.24 24.60
N GLU A 84 -8.84 -12.42 23.55
CA GLU A 84 -9.96 -12.44 22.61
C GLU A 84 -9.98 -13.73 21.78
N GLU A 85 -8.87 -14.07 21.13
CA GLU A 85 -8.76 -15.26 20.29
C GLU A 85 -8.80 -16.54 21.11
N TYR A 86 -8.29 -16.53 22.35
CA TYR A 86 -8.48 -17.63 23.26
C TYR A 86 -9.97 -17.90 23.53
N GLN A 87 -10.74 -16.86 23.83
CA GLN A 87 -12.18 -16.99 24.11
C GLN A 87 -12.96 -17.44 22.88
N ASN A 88 -12.54 -17.01 21.69
CA ASN A 88 -13.17 -17.38 20.42
C ASN A 88 -12.86 -18.84 20.02
N GLN A 89 -11.64 -19.31 20.28
CA GLN A 89 -11.15 -20.59 19.78
C GLN A 89 -11.21 -21.72 20.81
N VAL A 90 -11.09 -21.42 22.12
CA VAL A 90 -10.91 -22.43 23.17
C VAL A 90 -12.10 -22.45 24.14
N ASP A 91 -12.21 -21.45 25.01
CA ASP A 91 -13.30 -21.32 25.98
C ASP A 91 -13.26 -19.94 26.66
N THR A 92 -14.36 -19.59 27.32
CA THR A 92 -14.52 -18.41 28.19
C THR A 92 -13.95 -18.60 29.61
N LYS A 93 -13.20 -19.69 29.84
CA LYS A 93 -12.65 -20.07 31.15
C LYS A 93 -11.18 -20.40 31.04
N SER A 94 -10.45 -20.22 32.14
CA SER A 94 -9.05 -20.68 32.25
C SER A 94 -8.97 -22.21 32.19
N TRP A 95 -7.99 -22.71 31.45
CA TRP A 95 -7.72 -24.13 31.33
C TRP A 95 -6.22 -24.43 31.45
N SER A 96 -5.94 -25.51 32.17
CA SER A 96 -4.63 -26.17 32.17
C SER A 96 -4.74 -27.51 31.45
N GLU A 97 -3.78 -27.82 30.59
CA GLU A 97 -3.66 -29.12 29.93
C GLU A 97 -3.63 -30.27 30.94
N ASP A 98 -2.89 -30.13 32.05
CA ASP A 98 -2.80 -31.16 33.08
C ASP A 98 -4.16 -31.38 33.77
N GLU A 99 -4.95 -30.31 33.95
CA GLU A 99 -6.31 -30.41 34.50
C GLU A 99 -7.27 -31.09 33.51
N LEU A 100 -7.23 -30.71 32.24
CA LEU A 100 -8.04 -31.31 31.19
C LEU A 100 -7.76 -32.80 31.05
N LEU A 101 -6.48 -33.20 31.02
CA LEU A 101 -6.08 -34.61 30.99
C LEU A 101 -6.58 -35.37 32.23
N ARG A 102 -6.51 -34.76 33.41
CA ARG A 102 -7.04 -35.35 34.65
C ARG A 102 -8.57 -35.53 34.59
N LEU A 103 -9.31 -34.54 34.06
CA LEU A 103 -10.76 -34.61 33.90
C LEU A 103 -11.15 -35.69 32.89
N ILE A 104 -10.44 -35.77 31.76
CA ILE A 104 -10.62 -36.84 30.75
C ILE A 104 -10.42 -38.21 31.38
N GLN A 105 -9.32 -38.42 32.11
CA GLN A 105 -9.06 -39.69 32.79
C GLN A 105 -10.14 -40.03 33.83
N GLN A 106 -10.61 -39.02 34.58
CA GLN A 106 -11.69 -39.21 35.55
C GLN A 106 -13.01 -39.64 34.88
N GLU A 107 -13.36 -39.06 33.73
CA GLU A 107 -14.53 -39.47 32.96
C GLU A 107 -14.38 -40.90 32.40
N GLU A 108 -13.17 -41.29 31.93
CA GLU A 108 -12.87 -42.67 31.50
C GLU A 108 -13.03 -43.68 32.64
N ASP A 109 -12.53 -43.35 33.83
CA ASP A 109 -12.64 -44.22 35.01
C ASP A 109 -14.11 -44.40 35.43
N LEU A 110 -14.95 -43.37 35.33
CA LEU A 110 -16.38 -43.43 35.63
C LEU A 110 -17.14 -44.27 34.61
N ILE A 111 -16.83 -44.11 33.31
CA ILE A 111 -17.40 -44.94 32.24
C ILE A 111 -17.07 -46.42 32.50
N SER A 112 -15.80 -46.73 32.79
CA SER A 112 -15.34 -48.09 33.09
C SER A 112 -16.05 -48.69 34.31
N GLN A 113 -16.25 -47.91 35.38
CA GLN A 113 -17.00 -48.34 36.56
C GLN A 113 -18.48 -48.63 36.26
N LEU A 114 -19.14 -47.79 35.46
CA LEU A 114 -20.54 -48.00 35.06
C LEU A 114 -20.71 -49.22 34.15
N ASP A 115 -19.73 -49.50 33.29
CA ASP A 115 -19.70 -50.71 32.47
C ASP A 115 -19.52 -51.98 33.32
N ASP A 116 -18.62 -51.96 34.31
CA ASP A 116 -18.48 -53.07 35.26
C ASP A 116 -19.76 -53.25 36.11
N MET A 117 -20.40 -52.16 36.54
CA MET A 117 -21.71 -52.22 37.21
C MET A 117 -22.78 -52.84 36.31
N ASN A 118 -22.81 -52.52 35.01
CA ASN A 118 -23.72 -53.15 34.05
C ASN A 118 -23.51 -54.67 33.98
N GLN A 119 -22.26 -55.15 34.04
CA GLN A 119 -21.96 -56.58 34.10
C GLN A 119 -22.41 -57.23 35.42
N LYS A 120 -22.28 -56.52 36.54
CA LYS A 120 -22.76 -56.97 37.85
C LYS A 120 -24.29 -57.06 37.93
N ILE A 121 -25.02 -56.09 37.36
CA ILE A 121 -26.49 -56.08 37.34
C ILE A 121 -27.06 -57.34 36.66
N LEU A 122 -26.40 -57.83 35.60
CA LEU A 122 -26.81 -59.07 34.91
C LEU A 122 -26.85 -60.28 35.86
N ARG A 123 -25.99 -60.30 36.90
CA ARG A 123 -25.84 -61.39 37.87
C ARG A 123 -26.79 -61.28 39.09
N LEU A 124 -27.52 -60.17 39.25
CA LEU A 124 -28.45 -59.99 40.37
C LEU A 124 -29.66 -60.93 40.26
N THR A 125 -30.24 -61.32 41.38
CA THR A 125 -31.45 -62.16 41.44
C THR A 125 -32.70 -61.28 41.61
N ILE A 126 -33.01 -60.48 40.58
CA ILE A 126 -34.18 -59.59 40.50
C ILE A 126 -34.91 -59.80 39.16
N SER A 127 -36.09 -59.18 38.97
CA SER A 127 -36.87 -59.33 37.73
C SER A 127 -36.14 -58.82 36.49
N ALA A 128 -36.51 -59.33 35.32
CA ALA A 128 -35.92 -58.88 34.06
C ALA A 128 -36.19 -57.38 33.79
N ASP A 129 -37.37 -56.90 34.17
CA ASP A 129 -37.76 -55.51 34.00
C ASP A 129 -36.91 -54.59 34.90
N GLU A 130 -36.69 -54.94 36.16
CA GLU A 130 -35.82 -54.18 37.08
C GLU A 130 -34.36 -54.16 36.59
N LYS A 131 -33.83 -55.28 36.07
CA LYS A 131 -32.48 -55.29 35.46
C LYS A 131 -32.39 -54.36 34.25
N SER A 132 -33.44 -54.36 33.42
CA SER A 132 -33.50 -53.52 32.23
C SER A 132 -33.50 -52.04 32.61
N GLU A 133 -34.30 -51.65 33.61
CA GLU A 133 -34.37 -50.29 34.12
C GLU A 133 -33.03 -49.79 34.68
N LEU A 134 -32.39 -50.57 35.57
CA LEU A 134 -31.09 -50.21 36.14
C LEU A 134 -30.00 -50.04 35.07
N ARG A 135 -29.97 -50.94 34.07
CA ARG A 135 -29.03 -50.83 32.95
C ARG A 135 -29.33 -49.62 32.07
N GLN A 136 -30.60 -49.30 31.83
CA GLN A 136 -30.99 -48.13 31.04
C GLN A 136 -30.54 -46.82 31.70
N ASN A 137 -30.64 -46.75 33.03
CA ASN A 137 -30.12 -45.62 33.82
C ASN A 137 -28.60 -45.51 33.69
N ASN A 138 -27.86 -46.62 33.85
CA ASN A 138 -26.40 -46.63 33.66
C ASN A 138 -25.98 -46.25 32.23
N VAL A 139 -26.69 -46.73 31.20
CA VAL A 139 -26.43 -46.33 29.80
C VAL A 139 -26.60 -44.82 29.61
N THR A 140 -27.59 -44.22 30.29
CA THR A 140 -27.81 -42.76 30.24
C THR A 140 -26.65 -42.01 30.90
N LEU A 141 -26.16 -42.47 32.05
CA LEU A 141 -24.98 -41.90 32.71
C LEU A 141 -23.71 -42.05 31.86
N ILE A 142 -23.46 -43.22 31.31
CA ILE A 142 -22.31 -43.48 30.41
C ILE A 142 -22.32 -42.51 29.22
N ARG A 143 -23.48 -42.28 28.61
CA ARG A 143 -23.61 -41.29 27.52
C ARG A 143 -23.26 -39.88 27.99
N GLY A 144 -23.69 -39.49 29.19
CA GLY A 144 -23.32 -38.22 29.81
C GLY A 144 -21.82 -38.07 30.01
N HIS A 145 -21.18 -39.07 30.61
CA HIS A 145 -19.71 -39.08 30.82
C HIS A 145 -18.94 -39.05 29.49
N HIS A 146 -19.39 -39.80 28.47
CA HIS A 146 -18.81 -39.68 27.13
C HIS A 146 -18.98 -38.28 26.52
N ALA A 147 -20.11 -37.60 26.76
CA ALA A 147 -20.30 -36.24 26.28
C ALA A 147 -19.35 -35.26 26.99
N ASN A 148 -19.22 -35.35 28.31
CA ASN A 148 -18.27 -34.54 29.08
C ASN A 148 -16.83 -34.78 28.62
N LYS A 149 -16.44 -36.06 28.47
CA LYS A 149 -15.11 -36.44 27.98
C LYS A 149 -14.80 -35.76 26.64
N ARG A 150 -15.73 -35.84 25.68
CA ARG A 150 -15.57 -35.20 24.36
C ARG A 150 -15.41 -33.69 24.46
N VAL A 151 -16.15 -33.03 25.35
CA VAL A 151 -15.99 -31.58 25.59
C VAL A 151 -14.57 -31.28 26.07
N TYR A 152 -14.06 -32.02 27.06
CA TYR A 152 -12.69 -31.81 27.55
C TYR A 152 -11.62 -32.15 26.51
N GLU A 153 -11.81 -33.19 25.70
CA GLU A 153 -10.93 -33.53 24.58
C GLU A 153 -10.90 -32.39 23.53
N THR A 154 -12.07 -31.84 23.17
CA THR A 154 -12.16 -30.70 22.24
C THR A 154 -11.44 -29.47 22.80
N ILE A 155 -11.71 -29.08 24.05
CA ILE A 155 -11.05 -27.92 24.68
C ILE A 155 -9.51 -28.12 24.72
N LEU A 156 -9.05 -29.35 24.98
CA LEU A 156 -7.62 -29.65 24.98
C LEU A 156 -6.97 -29.49 23.60
N ASP A 157 -7.63 -30.00 22.56
CA ASP A 157 -7.14 -29.86 21.18
C ASP A 157 -7.16 -28.39 20.72
N ASP A 158 -8.20 -27.65 21.09
CA ASP A 158 -8.32 -26.21 20.81
C ASP A 158 -7.25 -25.41 21.57
N LEU A 159 -6.99 -25.73 22.85
CA LEU A 159 -5.94 -25.11 23.65
C LEU A 159 -4.55 -25.28 23.01
N ARG A 160 -4.25 -26.48 22.50
CA ARG A 160 -2.98 -26.78 21.80
C ARG A 160 -2.88 -26.06 20.46
N SER A 161 -4.00 -25.95 19.74
CA SER A 161 -4.07 -25.23 18.47
C SER A 161 -3.86 -23.72 18.69
N TYR A 162 -4.52 -23.17 19.72
CA TYR A 162 -4.37 -21.79 20.14
C TYR A 162 -2.93 -21.47 20.55
N ASP A 163 -2.24 -22.33 21.31
CA ASP A 163 -0.82 -22.13 21.67
C ASP A 163 0.05 -21.93 20.42
N SER A 164 -0.09 -22.79 19.42
CA SER A 164 0.64 -22.69 18.15
C SER A 164 0.25 -21.44 17.34
N TYR A 165 -1.03 -21.07 17.35
CA TYR A 165 -1.55 -19.88 16.65
C TYR A 165 -1.11 -18.57 17.31
N SER A 166 -1.12 -18.49 18.64
CA SER A 166 -0.94 -17.25 19.41
C SER A 166 0.39 -16.53 19.13
N VAL A 167 1.46 -17.29 18.85
CA VAL A 167 2.77 -16.73 18.47
C VAL A 167 2.68 -15.92 17.17
N THR A 168 1.82 -16.33 16.24
CA THR A 168 1.69 -15.69 14.93
C THR A 168 1.06 -14.30 14.99
N LEU A 169 0.37 -13.96 16.09
CA LEU A 169 -0.20 -12.63 16.33
C LEU A 169 0.86 -11.53 16.37
N PHE A 170 2.12 -11.88 16.63
CA PHE A 170 3.23 -10.93 16.79
C PHE A 170 4.15 -10.86 15.55
N ASN A 171 3.83 -11.55 14.45
CA ASN A 171 4.70 -11.61 13.26
C ASN A 171 5.01 -10.23 12.67
N GLU A 172 4.04 -9.32 12.64
CA GLU A 172 4.22 -7.98 12.09
C GLU A 172 5.22 -7.13 12.89
N LEU A 173 5.29 -7.33 14.21
CA LEU A 173 6.22 -6.61 15.08
C LEU A 173 7.68 -6.93 14.75
N GLU A 174 7.97 -8.16 14.32
CA GLU A 174 9.34 -8.52 13.96
C GLU A 174 9.81 -7.77 12.71
N THR A 175 8.93 -7.58 11.72
CA THR A 175 9.22 -6.74 10.54
C THR A 175 9.54 -5.31 10.95
N ILE A 176 8.72 -4.70 11.81
CA ILE A 176 8.93 -3.31 12.28
C ILE A 176 10.23 -3.20 13.09
N LYS A 177 10.46 -4.14 14.01
CA LYS A 177 11.64 -4.18 14.88
C LYS A 177 12.95 -4.28 14.11
N ILE A 178 12.98 -5.07 13.02
CA ILE A 178 14.16 -5.15 12.14
C ILE A 178 14.50 -3.78 11.57
N GLN A 179 13.50 -3.02 11.07
CA GLN A 179 13.76 -1.69 10.51
C GLN A 179 14.22 -0.68 11.57
N ILE A 180 13.56 -0.67 12.75
CA ILE A 180 13.97 0.18 13.88
C ILE A 180 15.41 -0.13 14.30
N THR A 181 15.76 -1.41 14.43
CA THR A 181 17.10 -1.83 14.85
C THR A 181 18.16 -1.42 13.83
N THR A 182 17.86 -1.57 12.53
CA THR A 182 18.72 -1.09 11.45
C THR A 182 18.94 0.42 11.54
N GLY A 183 17.88 1.21 11.68
CA GLY A 183 17.99 2.68 11.82
C GLY A 183 18.78 3.11 13.06
N LEU A 184 18.50 2.50 14.21
CA LEU A 184 19.25 2.76 15.45
C LEU A 184 20.73 2.39 15.34
N SER A 185 21.11 1.41 14.51
CA SER A 185 22.52 1.09 14.28
C SER A 185 23.27 2.19 13.51
N GLN A 186 22.54 3.02 12.72
CA GLN A 186 23.12 4.06 11.87
C GLN A 186 23.27 5.42 12.57
N ILE A 187 22.59 5.67 13.71
CA ILE A 187 22.61 7.00 14.36
C ILE A 187 23.91 7.31 15.11
N GLY A 188 24.72 6.30 15.44
CA GLY A 188 25.91 6.43 16.30
C GLY A 188 27.05 7.30 15.74
N SER A 189 27.07 7.55 14.43
CA SER A 189 28.12 8.31 13.73
C SER A 189 27.56 9.50 12.93
N SER A 190 26.44 10.05 13.40
CA SER A 190 25.67 11.08 12.68
C SER A 190 26.31 12.46 12.62
N TRP A 191 27.25 12.80 13.50
CA TRP A 191 27.91 14.11 13.52
C TRP A 191 29.32 14.05 12.92
N ASN A 192 29.57 14.86 11.90
CA ASN A 192 30.90 15.05 11.33
C ASN A 192 31.54 16.33 11.91
N ALA A 193 32.47 16.13 12.85
CA ALA A 193 33.17 17.23 13.51
C ALA A 193 34.07 18.06 12.58
N SER A 194 34.57 17.45 11.49
CA SER A 194 35.46 18.13 10.53
C SER A 194 34.70 19.11 9.63
N SER A 195 33.50 18.74 9.21
CA SER A 195 32.63 19.62 8.42
C SER A 195 31.68 20.45 9.27
N GLY A 196 31.48 20.10 10.54
CA GLY A 196 30.53 20.77 11.44
C GLY A 196 29.08 20.55 11.00
N THR A 197 28.76 19.36 10.49
CA THR A 197 27.45 19.04 9.91
C THR A 197 27.02 17.64 10.31
N PHE A 198 25.71 17.38 10.23
CA PHE A 198 25.19 16.02 10.33
C PHE A 198 25.35 15.28 9.00
N THR A 199 25.64 13.98 9.08
CA THR A 199 25.75 13.07 7.95
C THR A 199 24.52 12.17 7.91
N ILE A 200 23.85 12.14 6.77
CA ILE A 200 22.76 11.21 6.50
C ILE A 200 23.39 9.89 5.99
N PRO A 201 22.99 8.72 6.52
CA PRO A 201 23.42 7.44 5.99
C PRO A 201 23.03 7.26 4.52
N ASP A 202 23.89 6.61 3.74
CA ASP A 202 23.62 6.38 2.31
C ASP A 202 22.41 5.46 2.09
N ASP A 203 22.20 4.47 2.97
CA ASP A 203 21.07 3.54 2.91
C ASP A 203 19.99 3.89 3.93
N LEU A 204 18.89 4.45 3.42
CA LEU A 204 17.68 4.81 4.16
C LEU A 204 16.50 3.88 3.86
N SER A 205 16.71 2.71 3.25
CA SER A 205 15.62 1.77 2.90
C SER A 205 14.76 1.38 4.10
N TRP A 206 15.35 1.30 5.30
CA TRP A 206 14.63 1.05 6.55
C TRP A 206 13.69 2.20 6.92
N ALA A 207 14.09 3.45 6.67
CA ALA A 207 13.30 4.64 6.95
C ALA A 207 12.11 4.70 5.98
N THR A 208 12.37 4.45 4.68
CA THR A 208 11.33 4.29 3.65
C THR A 208 10.28 3.27 4.07
N THR A 209 10.73 2.10 4.54
CA THR A 209 9.85 1.01 4.93
C THR A 209 9.01 1.38 6.16
N LEU A 210 9.61 1.97 7.21
CA LEU A 210 8.88 2.37 8.41
C LEU A 210 7.84 3.44 8.13
N THR A 211 8.20 4.48 7.38
CA THR A 211 7.26 5.54 7.04
C THR A 211 6.12 5.00 6.18
N SER A 212 6.41 4.15 5.19
CA SER A 212 5.37 3.56 4.34
C SER A 212 4.44 2.63 5.11
N LEU A 213 4.96 1.83 6.06
CA LEU A 213 4.14 1.01 6.95
C LEU A 213 3.24 1.84 7.87
N SER A 214 3.73 2.99 8.35
CA SER A 214 2.91 3.91 9.14
C SER A 214 1.80 4.51 8.28
N THR A 215 2.12 5.02 7.08
CA THR A 215 1.14 5.61 6.17
C THR A 215 0.11 4.59 5.66
N SER A 216 0.51 3.35 5.39
CA SER A 216 -0.42 2.33 4.88
C SER A 216 -1.50 1.91 5.90
N LYS A 217 -1.25 2.11 7.20
CA LYS A 217 -2.26 1.89 8.24
C LYS A 217 -3.25 3.04 8.40
N LYS A 218 -2.98 4.22 7.84
CA LYS A 218 -3.86 5.39 7.92
C LYS A 218 -5.02 5.27 6.95
N SER A 219 -6.15 5.87 7.30
CA SER A 219 -7.20 6.17 6.33
C SER A 219 -6.72 7.29 5.38
N VAL A 220 -7.41 7.50 4.25
CA VAL A 220 -7.06 8.59 3.32
C VAL A 220 -7.21 9.95 4.01
N GLU A 221 -8.22 10.08 4.86
CA GLU A 221 -8.57 11.30 5.58
C GLU A 221 -7.48 11.68 6.59
N ASP A 222 -6.84 10.68 7.20
CA ASP A 222 -5.78 10.83 8.20
C ASP A 222 -4.38 11.06 7.60
N ILE A 223 -4.24 11.09 6.27
CA ILE A 223 -2.98 11.43 5.61
C ILE A 223 -2.69 12.93 5.77
N GLU A 224 -1.55 13.22 6.37
CA GLU A 224 -1.10 14.57 6.67
C GLU A 224 0.03 15.03 5.72
N LYS A 225 0.39 16.31 5.81
CA LYS A 225 1.49 16.91 5.05
C LYS A 225 2.79 16.10 5.11
N ALA A 226 3.14 15.60 6.30
CA ALA A 226 4.37 14.85 6.49
C ALA A 226 4.37 13.54 5.67
N ASP A 227 3.23 12.86 5.56
CA ASP A 227 3.10 11.63 4.80
C ASP A 227 3.26 11.89 3.29
N ILE A 228 2.66 12.98 2.77
CA ILE A 228 2.78 13.38 1.37
C ILE A 228 4.23 13.79 1.02
N ILE A 229 4.87 14.58 1.89
CA ILE A 229 6.29 14.94 1.71
C ILE A 229 7.16 13.69 1.69
N ASN A 230 6.91 12.76 2.61
CA ASN A 230 7.67 11.52 2.68
C ASN A 230 7.43 10.64 1.44
N ASP A 231 6.21 10.55 0.95
CA ASP A 231 5.91 9.85 -0.31
C ASP A 231 6.74 10.39 -1.47
N TYR A 232 6.83 11.71 -1.63
CA TYR A 232 7.71 12.30 -2.65
C TYR A 232 9.17 11.89 -2.51
N MET A 233 9.67 11.86 -1.27
CA MET A 233 11.05 11.49 -0.98
C MET A 233 11.30 10.00 -1.24
N GLN A 234 10.35 9.14 -0.88
CA GLN A 234 10.54 7.68 -0.93
C GLN A 234 10.24 7.09 -2.30
N THR A 235 9.16 7.55 -2.93
CA THR A 235 8.68 7.03 -4.20
C THR A 235 9.51 7.55 -5.37
N TYR A 236 9.92 8.82 -5.32
CA TYR A 236 10.61 9.49 -6.43
C TYR A 236 12.06 9.93 -6.08
N GLY A 237 12.51 9.72 -4.84
CA GLY A 237 13.89 10.05 -4.45
C GLY A 237 14.17 11.54 -4.27
N PHE A 238 13.14 12.39 -4.18
CA PHE A 238 13.33 13.83 -4.02
C PHE A 238 13.89 14.19 -2.65
N ASP A 239 14.62 15.31 -2.57
CA ASP A 239 14.96 15.90 -1.27
C ASP A 239 13.71 16.54 -0.63
N ARG A 240 13.77 16.75 0.69
CA ARG A 240 12.63 17.30 1.46
C ARG A 240 12.19 18.67 0.95
N GLU A 241 13.13 19.50 0.50
CA GLU A 241 12.83 20.84 0.02
C GLU A 241 12.03 20.78 -1.29
N THR A 242 12.44 19.94 -2.23
CA THR A 242 11.72 19.66 -3.50
C THR A 242 10.34 19.09 -3.23
N ALA A 243 10.25 18.07 -2.37
CA ALA A 243 8.99 17.48 -1.93
C ALA A 243 8.03 18.52 -1.31
N THR A 244 8.57 19.44 -0.49
CA THR A 244 7.80 20.54 0.11
C THR A 244 7.29 21.50 -0.96
N ILE A 245 8.09 21.83 -1.98
CA ILE A 245 7.64 22.70 -3.07
C ILE A 245 6.50 22.05 -3.85
N LEU A 246 6.59 20.75 -4.14
CA LEU A 246 5.53 19.99 -4.81
C LEU A 246 4.25 19.95 -3.96
N PHE A 247 4.38 19.75 -2.65
CA PHE A 247 3.26 19.85 -1.72
C PHE A 247 2.64 21.25 -1.72
N ASP A 248 3.45 22.32 -1.66
CA ASP A 248 2.95 23.70 -1.68
C ASP A 248 2.17 23.99 -2.98
N LEU A 249 2.65 23.49 -4.11
CA LEU A 249 1.94 23.55 -5.39
C LEU A 249 0.57 22.85 -5.33
N GLN A 250 0.52 21.63 -4.78
CA GLN A 250 -0.74 20.90 -4.57
C GLN A 250 -1.72 21.73 -3.74
N GLN A 251 -1.26 22.32 -2.62
CA GLN A 251 -2.10 23.13 -1.74
C GLN A 251 -2.61 24.40 -2.43
N GLY A 252 -1.75 25.06 -3.21
CA GLY A 252 -2.12 26.23 -4.01
C GLY A 252 -3.24 25.91 -5.02
N ILE A 253 -3.13 24.77 -5.70
CA ILE A 253 -4.14 24.29 -6.65
C ILE A 253 -5.43 23.88 -5.94
N ILE A 254 -5.36 23.12 -4.84
CA ILE A 254 -6.55 22.73 -4.06
C ILE A 254 -7.32 23.98 -3.59
N LYS A 255 -6.60 24.99 -3.07
CA LYS A 255 -7.22 26.25 -2.64
C LYS A 255 -7.94 26.96 -3.79
N GLN A 256 -7.34 26.96 -4.98
CA GLN A 256 -7.97 27.52 -6.17
C GLN A 256 -9.19 26.68 -6.60
N ALA A 257 -9.07 25.36 -6.57
CA ALA A 257 -10.10 24.41 -6.93
C ALA A 257 -11.36 24.56 -6.04
N GLN A 258 -11.18 24.68 -4.74
CA GLN A 258 -12.27 24.93 -3.79
C GLN A 258 -12.95 26.29 -4.04
N LYS A 259 -12.17 27.31 -4.39
CA LYS A 259 -12.70 28.66 -4.69
C LYS A 259 -13.53 28.69 -5.97
N GLU A 260 -13.14 27.90 -6.96
CA GLU A 260 -13.75 27.90 -8.30
C GLU A 260 -14.62 26.67 -8.59
N ASP A 261 -14.86 25.83 -7.59
CA ASP A 261 -15.68 24.61 -7.68
C ASP A 261 -15.21 23.66 -8.80
N TRP A 262 -13.90 23.38 -8.83
CA TRP A 262 -13.30 22.48 -9.82
C TRP A 262 -13.67 21.02 -9.54
N SER A 263 -13.82 20.23 -10.60
CA SER A 263 -13.90 18.78 -10.49
C SER A 263 -12.54 18.17 -10.15
N ASN A 264 -12.55 16.93 -9.64
CA ASN A 264 -11.33 16.18 -9.37
C ASN A 264 -10.46 16.04 -10.62
N GLN A 265 -11.06 15.76 -11.78
CA GLN A 265 -10.34 15.66 -13.05
C GLN A 265 -9.59 16.96 -13.38
N LYS A 266 -10.17 18.13 -13.09
CA LYS A 266 -9.52 19.42 -13.35
C LYS A 266 -8.35 19.66 -12.41
N VAL A 267 -8.44 19.24 -11.14
CA VAL A 267 -7.32 19.32 -10.19
C VAL A 267 -6.16 18.42 -10.62
N ILE A 268 -6.48 17.17 -11.00
CA ILE A 268 -5.51 16.21 -11.54
C ILE A 268 -4.84 16.81 -12.78
N TYR A 269 -5.62 17.33 -13.72
CA TYR A 269 -5.12 17.95 -14.94
C TYR A 269 -4.18 19.12 -14.66
N GLU A 270 -4.60 20.09 -13.85
CA GLU A 270 -3.84 21.32 -13.61
C GLU A 270 -2.50 21.03 -12.92
N PHE A 271 -2.49 20.18 -11.90
CA PHE A 271 -1.24 19.81 -11.22
C PHE A 271 -0.29 19.09 -12.17
N ASN A 272 -0.79 18.04 -12.82
CA ASN A 272 0.06 17.16 -13.62
C ASN A 272 0.58 17.84 -14.90
N ARG A 273 -0.22 18.71 -15.55
CA ARG A 273 0.27 19.44 -16.73
C ARG A 273 1.38 20.43 -16.37
N ILE A 274 1.30 21.09 -15.21
CA ILE A 274 2.34 22.02 -14.74
C ILE A 274 3.63 21.26 -14.48
N VAL A 275 3.55 20.13 -13.77
CA VAL A 275 4.69 19.24 -13.50
C VAL A 275 5.29 18.70 -14.80
N ALA A 276 4.48 18.12 -15.69
CA ALA A 276 4.96 17.59 -16.97
C ALA A 276 5.64 18.65 -17.86
N SER A 277 5.28 19.93 -17.72
CA SER A 277 5.84 21.05 -18.48
C SER A 277 7.30 21.38 -18.13
N PHE A 278 7.90 20.70 -17.14
CA PHE A 278 9.34 20.79 -16.89
C PHE A 278 10.18 20.04 -17.94
N TYR A 279 9.58 19.12 -18.71
CA TYR A 279 10.29 18.35 -19.73
C TYR A 279 9.50 18.13 -21.02
N TYR A 280 8.20 17.84 -20.93
CA TYR A 280 7.37 17.48 -22.08
C TYR A 280 6.80 18.72 -22.79
N THR A 281 7.68 19.50 -23.45
CA THR A 281 7.34 20.81 -24.08
C THR A 281 7.31 20.79 -25.62
N ALA A 282 7.44 19.63 -26.25
CA ALA A 282 7.26 19.51 -27.70
C ALA A 282 5.78 19.70 -28.09
N THR A 283 5.51 20.20 -29.32
CA THR A 283 4.16 20.52 -29.80
C THR A 283 3.13 19.42 -29.58
N ARG A 284 3.52 18.15 -29.70
CA ARG A 284 2.64 17.01 -29.45
C ARG A 284 2.09 16.97 -28.01
N TRP A 285 2.91 17.36 -27.03
CA TRP A 285 2.56 17.32 -25.62
C TRP A 285 1.66 18.50 -25.22
N TYR A 286 1.81 19.65 -25.88
CA TYR A 286 0.84 20.75 -25.75
C TYR A 286 -0.57 20.32 -26.18
N GLY A 287 -0.67 19.55 -27.26
CA GLY A 287 -1.95 18.99 -27.69
C GLY A 287 -2.48 17.92 -26.74
N VAL A 288 -1.70 16.86 -26.54
CA VAL A 288 -2.19 15.63 -25.87
C VAL A 288 -2.34 15.79 -24.36
N ALA A 289 -1.38 16.44 -23.70
CA ALA A 289 -1.34 16.56 -22.25
C ALA A 289 -1.56 18.01 -21.77
N GLY A 290 -1.73 18.97 -22.68
CA GLY A 290 -1.94 20.38 -22.31
C GLY A 290 -0.77 20.99 -21.56
N THR A 291 0.45 20.52 -21.82
CA THR A 291 1.66 21.11 -21.23
C THR A 291 1.81 22.57 -21.68
N LEU A 292 2.71 23.28 -21.03
CA LEU A 292 2.82 24.72 -21.07
C LEU A 292 4.21 25.12 -21.53
N ALA A 293 4.30 26.27 -22.20
CA ALA A 293 5.58 26.92 -22.40
C ALA A 293 6.15 27.34 -21.03
N GLU A 294 7.48 27.39 -20.93
CA GLU A 294 8.23 27.70 -19.69
C GLU A 294 7.67 28.93 -18.96
N LYS A 295 7.42 30.01 -19.71
CA LYS A 295 6.87 31.25 -19.16
C LYS A 295 5.49 31.05 -18.51
N ASP A 296 4.56 30.38 -19.20
CA ASP A 296 3.19 30.20 -18.72
C ASP A 296 3.14 29.23 -17.54
N ARG A 297 4.00 28.20 -17.56
CA ARG A 297 4.23 27.28 -16.43
C ARG A 297 4.69 28.05 -15.19
N ASP A 298 5.69 28.91 -15.33
CA ASP A 298 6.27 29.65 -14.21
C ASP A 298 5.28 30.67 -13.63
N GLU A 299 4.51 31.35 -14.49
CA GLU A 299 3.41 32.23 -14.06
C GLU A 299 2.33 31.47 -13.26
N LEU A 300 2.00 30.23 -13.64
CA LEU A 300 1.08 29.38 -12.86
C LEU A 300 1.69 28.91 -11.54
N LEU A 301 2.97 28.53 -11.51
CA LEU A 301 3.67 28.16 -10.28
C LEU A 301 3.60 29.30 -9.26
N GLU A 302 3.92 30.54 -9.68
CA GLU A 302 3.82 31.73 -8.83
C GLU A 302 2.38 32.01 -8.40
N LYS A 303 1.40 31.86 -9.30
CA LYS A 303 -0.03 32.01 -8.98
C LYS A 303 -0.47 31.03 -7.89
N TYR A 304 0.05 29.80 -7.90
CA TYR A 304 -0.24 28.77 -6.90
C TYR A 304 0.67 28.87 -5.65
N GLY A 305 1.51 29.90 -5.55
CA GLY A 305 2.27 30.21 -4.34
C GLY A 305 3.70 29.64 -4.30
N VAL A 306 4.18 29.04 -5.39
CA VAL A 306 5.59 28.64 -5.50
C VAL A 306 6.42 29.86 -5.85
N ALA A 307 7.35 30.24 -4.95
CA ALA A 307 8.23 31.38 -5.19
C ALA A 307 9.16 31.13 -6.38
N ALA A 308 9.30 32.12 -7.29
CA ALA A 308 10.13 32.02 -8.49
C ALA A 308 11.58 31.54 -8.22
N ILE A 309 12.16 31.94 -7.08
CA ILE A 309 13.52 31.54 -6.69
C ILE A 309 13.68 30.02 -6.48
N LYS A 310 12.58 29.29 -6.23
CA LYS A 310 12.56 27.84 -6.02
C LYS A 310 12.40 27.04 -7.32
N ILE A 311 11.96 27.67 -8.42
CA ILE A 311 11.70 26.99 -9.69
C ILE A 311 12.95 26.32 -10.29
N PRO A 312 14.16 26.91 -10.26
CA PRO A 312 15.36 26.24 -10.77
C PRO A 312 15.67 24.93 -10.04
N LYS A 313 15.41 24.87 -8.73
CA LYS A 313 15.60 23.65 -7.92
C LYS A 313 14.61 22.56 -8.34
N LEU A 314 13.34 22.92 -8.56
CA LEU A 314 12.36 21.97 -9.13
C LEU A 314 12.84 21.44 -10.49
N GLN A 315 13.30 22.32 -11.39
CA GLN A 315 13.76 21.91 -12.71
C GLN A 315 14.92 20.91 -12.62
N GLU A 316 15.91 21.18 -11.76
CA GLU A 316 17.05 20.27 -11.53
C GLU A 316 16.56 18.91 -11.00
N ALA A 317 15.84 18.89 -9.88
CA ALA A 317 15.40 17.65 -9.24
C ALA A 317 14.47 16.80 -10.11
N LEU A 318 13.52 17.43 -10.83
CA LEU A 318 12.61 16.72 -11.73
C LEU A 318 13.36 16.13 -12.93
N SER A 319 14.32 16.88 -13.50
CA SER A 319 15.13 16.39 -14.63
C SER A 319 16.04 15.24 -14.20
N ASP A 320 16.62 15.32 -13.00
CA ASP A 320 17.47 14.28 -12.45
C ASP A 320 16.70 12.99 -12.15
N ASN A 321 15.49 13.09 -11.57
CA ASN A 321 14.59 11.96 -11.40
C ASN A 321 14.20 11.35 -12.76
N HIS A 322 13.78 12.14 -13.75
CA HIS A 322 13.42 11.65 -15.07
C HIS A 322 14.59 10.94 -15.80
N ALA A 323 15.82 11.37 -15.56
CA ALA A 323 16.99 10.76 -16.18
C ALA A 323 17.53 9.53 -15.45
N ASN A 324 17.26 9.39 -14.14
CA ASN A 324 17.90 8.41 -13.26
C ASN A 324 16.95 7.74 -12.25
N SER A 325 15.65 7.70 -12.54
CA SER A 325 14.64 7.14 -11.64
C SER A 325 14.95 5.68 -11.34
N THR A 326 14.87 5.30 -10.06
CA THR A 326 15.11 3.91 -9.62
C THR A 326 13.83 3.17 -9.27
N SER A 327 12.77 3.89 -8.88
CA SER A 327 11.48 3.29 -8.54
C SER A 327 10.35 3.85 -9.41
N LYS A 328 10.22 5.18 -9.51
CA LYS A 328 9.26 5.83 -10.42
C LYS A 328 9.83 7.10 -11.05
N ASP A 329 9.44 7.34 -12.29
CA ASP A 329 9.66 8.57 -13.04
C ASP A 329 8.44 9.49 -12.87
N PHE A 330 8.62 10.56 -12.10
CA PHE A 330 7.53 11.44 -11.74
C PHE A 330 7.03 12.29 -12.91
N LEU A 331 7.92 12.74 -13.80
CA LEU A 331 7.53 13.54 -14.96
C LEU A 331 6.76 12.67 -15.96
N HIS A 332 7.19 11.42 -16.12
CA HIS A 332 6.53 10.44 -16.94
C HIS A 332 5.12 10.13 -16.42
N GLU A 333 4.96 9.84 -15.13
CA GLU A 333 3.65 9.63 -14.52
C GLU A 333 2.75 10.87 -14.66
N ALA A 334 3.29 12.06 -14.46
CA ALA A 334 2.53 13.30 -14.57
C ALA A 334 2.00 13.56 -15.99
N VAL A 335 2.80 13.34 -17.04
CA VAL A 335 2.33 13.59 -18.41
C VAL A 335 1.18 12.64 -18.78
N GLN A 336 1.20 11.40 -18.30
CA GLN A 336 0.13 10.44 -18.46
C GLN A 336 -1.15 10.86 -17.73
N LEU A 337 -1.04 11.17 -16.43
CA LEU A 337 -2.18 11.60 -15.62
C LEU A 337 -2.84 12.85 -16.18
N SER A 338 -2.04 13.79 -16.70
CA SER A 338 -2.58 14.97 -17.39
C SER A 338 -3.37 14.57 -18.64
N ALA A 339 -2.80 13.71 -19.50
CA ALA A 339 -3.47 13.27 -20.73
C ALA A 339 -4.76 12.49 -20.46
N PHE A 340 -4.79 11.65 -19.40
CA PHE A 340 -5.96 10.83 -19.04
C PHE A 340 -7.19 11.65 -18.69
N THR A 341 -7.01 12.90 -18.24
CA THR A 341 -8.11 13.79 -17.85
C THR A 341 -8.89 14.36 -19.02
N GLU A 342 -8.32 14.31 -20.24
CA GLU A 342 -8.86 15.01 -21.41
C GLU A 342 -9.04 16.53 -21.16
N GLY A 343 -8.29 17.11 -20.21
CA GLY A 343 -8.44 18.52 -19.80
C GLY A 343 -7.92 19.55 -20.82
N SER A 344 -6.99 19.18 -21.70
CA SER A 344 -6.40 20.07 -22.72
C SER A 344 -7.39 20.49 -23.81
N TRP A 345 -8.55 19.85 -23.89
CA TRP A 345 -9.47 19.94 -25.02
C TRP A 345 -10.62 20.94 -24.81
N GLY A 346 -10.77 21.52 -23.61
CA GLY A 346 -11.81 22.51 -23.27
C GLY A 346 -11.52 23.96 -23.70
N GLU A 347 -10.26 24.30 -24.03
CA GLU A 347 -9.83 25.70 -24.28
C GLU A 347 -9.38 26.02 -25.72
N SER A 348 -9.19 25.04 -26.62
CA SER A 348 -8.76 25.33 -28.01
C SER A 348 -9.39 24.43 -29.08
N ALA A 349 -10.57 24.83 -29.56
CA ALA A 349 -11.31 24.12 -30.61
C ALA A 349 -10.74 24.27 -32.05
N PHE A 350 -9.52 24.79 -32.25
CA PHE A 350 -9.02 25.17 -33.58
C PHE A 350 -7.51 24.95 -33.84
N ASP A 351 -6.84 24.01 -33.16
CA ASP A 351 -5.44 23.66 -33.47
C ASP A 351 -5.31 22.38 -34.33
N MET A 352 -4.24 22.27 -35.12
CA MET A 352 -3.91 21.10 -35.94
C MET A 352 -3.82 19.79 -35.13
N ALA A 353 -3.54 19.88 -33.82
CA ALA A 353 -3.59 18.77 -32.87
C ALA A 353 -5.00 18.16 -32.73
N THR A 354 -6.06 18.97 -32.83
CA THR A 354 -7.45 18.53 -32.75
C THR A 354 -7.88 17.75 -34.01
N VAL A 355 -7.31 18.06 -35.19
CA VAL A 355 -7.59 17.33 -36.44
C VAL A 355 -6.95 15.94 -36.44
N ALA A 356 -5.74 15.82 -35.89
CA ALA A 356 -5.09 14.53 -35.66
C ALA A 356 -5.86 13.68 -34.63
N HIS A 357 -6.42 14.30 -33.58
CA HIS A 357 -7.24 13.65 -32.56
C HIS A 357 -8.61 13.19 -33.10
N VAL A 358 -9.36 14.00 -33.86
CA VAL A 358 -10.60 13.52 -34.51
C VAL A 358 -10.32 12.32 -35.42
N MET A 359 -9.15 12.30 -36.08
CA MET A 359 -8.72 11.17 -36.91
C MET A 359 -8.25 9.96 -36.08
N SER A 360 -7.67 10.14 -34.89
CA SER A 360 -7.29 9.04 -33.98
C SER A 360 -8.48 8.52 -33.17
N THR A 361 -9.36 9.34 -32.61
CA THR A 361 -10.46 8.85 -31.73
C THR A 361 -11.60 8.22 -32.53
N MET A 362 -11.84 8.70 -33.76
CA MET A 362 -12.76 8.04 -34.70
C MET A 362 -12.14 6.81 -35.39
N GLY A 363 -10.81 6.62 -35.29
CA GLY A 363 -10.05 5.57 -36.00
C GLY A 363 -9.31 4.52 -35.14
N ASN A 364 -9.02 4.80 -33.86
CA ASN A 364 -8.21 3.99 -32.94
C ASN A 364 -9.01 3.36 -31.80
N ASN A 365 -10.30 3.68 -31.64
CA ASN A 365 -11.19 2.88 -30.79
C ASN A 365 -11.41 1.53 -31.45
N VAL A 366 -10.69 0.51 -30.99
CA VAL A 366 -10.80 -0.81 -31.62
C VAL A 366 -11.85 -1.65 -30.92
N TYR A 367 -12.75 -2.21 -31.73
CA TYR A 367 -13.75 -3.17 -31.30
C TYR A 367 -13.12 -4.55 -31.23
N GLN A 368 -13.00 -5.09 -30.02
CA GLN A 368 -12.42 -6.41 -29.78
C GLN A 368 -13.38 -7.31 -29.01
N TYR A 369 -13.17 -8.63 -29.09
CA TYR A 369 -13.86 -9.59 -28.25
C TYR A 369 -12.88 -10.19 -27.24
N VAL A 370 -13.15 -10.03 -25.94
CA VAL A 370 -12.45 -10.76 -24.89
C VAL A 370 -13.24 -12.02 -24.51
N ASN A 371 -12.52 -13.10 -24.24
CA ASN A 371 -13.11 -14.37 -23.83
C ASN A 371 -13.12 -14.46 -22.31
N ILE A 372 -14.30 -14.37 -21.71
CA ILE A 372 -14.51 -14.50 -20.28
C ILE A 372 -15.30 -15.79 -20.05
N PHE A 373 -14.68 -16.79 -19.41
CA PHE A 373 -15.28 -18.11 -19.13
C PHE A 373 -15.95 -18.78 -20.34
N GLY A 374 -15.37 -18.66 -21.53
CA GLY A 374 -15.90 -19.25 -22.77
C GLY A 374 -16.90 -18.37 -23.52
N THR A 375 -17.23 -17.17 -23.02
CA THR A 375 -18.13 -16.22 -23.65
C THR A 375 -17.36 -15.07 -24.28
N LYS A 376 -17.59 -14.79 -25.57
CA LYS A 376 -17.01 -13.64 -26.28
C LYS A 376 -17.81 -12.36 -25.98
N ILE A 377 -17.19 -11.39 -25.33
CA ILE A 377 -17.82 -10.10 -24.98
C ILE A 377 -17.17 -9.00 -25.81
N PRO A 378 -17.93 -8.20 -26.57
CA PRO A 378 -17.40 -7.05 -27.28
C PRO A 378 -16.99 -5.96 -26.28
N ILE A 379 -15.77 -5.44 -26.43
CA ILE A 379 -15.23 -4.31 -25.67
C ILE A 379 -14.74 -3.23 -26.64
N ILE A 380 -14.88 -1.98 -26.23
CA ILE A 380 -14.26 -0.83 -26.88
C ILE A 380 -13.03 -0.48 -26.05
N VAL A 381 -11.86 -0.48 -26.69
CA VAL A 381 -10.59 -0.19 -26.04
C VAL A 381 -10.13 1.19 -26.50
N PRO A 382 -10.15 2.22 -25.63
CA PRO A 382 -9.67 3.56 -25.97
C PRO A 382 -8.14 3.56 -26.00
N MET A 383 -7.57 3.29 -27.18
CA MET A 383 -6.13 3.05 -27.35
C MET A 383 -5.26 4.25 -27.00
N GLU A 384 -5.77 5.47 -27.15
CA GLU A 384 -5.03 6.72 -26.88
C GLU A 384 -4.49 6.79 -25.44
N LYS A 385 -5.27 6.31 -24.46
CA LYS A 385 -4.86 6.22 -23.05
C LYS A 385 -3.65 5.30 -22.86
N TYR A 386 -3.55 4.24 -23.66
CA TYR A 386 -2.45 3.29 -23.53
C TYR A 386 -1.24 3.75 -24.35
N GLU A 387 -1.45 4.38 -25.50
CA GLU A 387 -0.41 4.93 -26.37
C GLU A 387 0.38 6.08 -25.73
N ILE A 388 -0.20 6.77 -24.75
CA ILE A 388 0.49 7.78 -23.94
C ILE A 388 1.21 7.18 -22.71
N SER A 389 0.98 5.88 -22.46
CA SER A 389 1.44 5.10 -21.30
C SER A 389 2.25 3.88 -21.80
N PHE A 390 2.13 2.72 -21.14
CA PHE A 390 2.94 1.52 -21.40
C PHE A 390 3.00 1.08 -22.85
N LYS A 391 1.93 1.27 -23.63
CA LYS A 391 1.95 0.90 -25.05
C LYS A 391 2.86 1.82 -25.84
N GLY A 392 2.84 3.12 -25.56
CA GLY A 392 3.73 4.09 -26.20
C GLY A 392 5.19 3.77 -25.90
N ASP A 393 5.47 3.40 -24.65
CA ASP A 393 6.81 3.01 -24.21
C ASP A 393 7.28 1.75 -24.91
N ILE A 394 6.45 0.70 -24.94
CA ILE A 394 6.70 -0.53 -25.72
C ILE A 394 6.99 -0.22 -27.18
N ASP A 395 6.15 0.61 -27.81
CA ASP A 395 6.30 0.97 -29.22
C ASP A 395 7.54 1.84 -29.49
N SER A 396 8.03 2.58 -28.49
CA SER A 396 9.24 3.42 -28.56
C SER A 396 10.54 2.65 -28.26
N GLY A 397 10.47 1.60 -27.45
CA GLY A 397 11.56 0.71 -27.08
C GLY A 397 12.57 1.27 -26.06
N ARG A 398 12.20 2.29 -25.27
CA ARG A 398 13.07 2.85 -24.21
C ARG A 398 12.33 2.83 -22.89
N TYR A 399 12.69 1.90 -22.01
CA TYR A 399 12.08 1.82 -20.70
C TYR A 399 12.84 0.85 -19.80
N ASP A 400 12.70 1.06 -18.50
CA ASP A 400 13.10 0.14 -17.45
C ASP A 400 11.94 -0.13 -16.48
N ASP A 401 12.22 -0.81 -15.37
CA ASP A 401 11.21 -1.14 -14.37
C ASP A 401 10.56 0.12 -13.75
N ALA A 402 11.26 1.26 -13.70
CA ALA A 402 10.73 2.50 -13.13
C ALA A 402 9.72 3.17 -14.08
N ASP A 403 9.96 3.12 -15.39
CA ASP A 403 8.97 3.55 -16.40
C ASP A 403 7.69 2.70 -16.29
N PHE A 404 7.83 1.36 -16.21
CA PHE A 404 6.68 0.47 -16.06
C PHE A 404 5.92 0.66 -14.75
N ASN A 405 6.63 0.95 -13.65
CA ASN A 405 5.99 1.34 -12.40
C ASN A 405 5.15 2.61 -12.60
N SER A 406 5.69 3.61 -13.32
CA SER A 406 5.04 4.90 -13.59
C SER A 406 3.80 4.75 -14.49
N ASP A 407 3.88 3.87 -15.50
CA ASP A 407 2.75 3.52 -16.37
C ASP A 407 1.58 2.90 -15.61
N LEU A 408 1.86 1.81 -14.88
CA LEU A 408 0.84 1.04 -14.20
C LEU A 408 0.22 1.85 -13.08
N ASP A 409 1.04 2.60 -12.33
CA ASP A 409 0.56 3.42 -11.22
C ASP A 409 -0.31 4.58 -11.71
N ALA A 410 0.03 5.25 -12.81
CA ALA A 410 -0.83 6.27 -13.41
C ALA A 410 -2.22 5.70 -13.75
N ILE A 411 -2.28 4.48 -14.30
CA ILE A 411 -3.54 3.81 -14.61
C ILE A 411 -4.31 3.44 -13.35
N ASN A 412 -3.62 2.96 -12.33
CA ASN A 412 -4.22 2.50 -11.07
C ASN A 412 -4.76 3.65 -10.22
N THR A 413 -4.04 4.76 -10.16
CA THR A 413 -4.36 5.89 -9.30
C THR A 413 -5.37 6.84 -9.94
N TYR A 414 -5.39 6.96 -11.28
CA TYR A 414 -6.24 7.92 -11.97
C TYR A 414 -7.73 7.82 -11.58
N GLN A 415 -8.30 6.62 -11.64
CA GLN A 415 -9.72 6.45 -11.32
C GLN A 415 -9.99 6.67 -9.84
N ARG A 416 -9.10 6.19 -8.95
CA ARG A 416 -9.19 6.43 -7.50
C ARG A 416 -9.24 7.93 -7.18
N MET A 417 -8.37 8.72 -7.82
CA MET A 417 -8.33 10.16 -7.65
C MET A 417 -9.56 10.86 -8.24
N CYS A 418 -10.08 10.37 -9.37
CA CYS A 418 -11.31 10.91 -9.94
C CYS A 418 -12.51 10.68 -9.02
N ASP A 419 -12.55 9.53 -8.34
CA ASP A 419 -13.62 9.12 -7.43
C ASP A 419 -13.43 9.64 -6.00
N ALA A 420 -12.45 10.49 -5.75
CA ALA A 420 -12.25 11.12 -4.45
C ALA A 420 -13.51 11.89 -4.00
N ASP A 421 -13.89 11.77 -2.73
CA ASP A 421 -15.06 12.48 -2.21
C ASP A 421 -14.86 14.00 -2.24
N ASN A 422 -13.62 14.47 -2.01
CA ASN A 422 -13.26 15.88 -2.02
C ASN A 422 -11.94 16.13 -2.77
N VAL A 423 -11.78 17.33 -3.34
CA VAL A 423 -10.56 17.74 -4.05
C VAL A 423 -9.30 17.74 -3.17
N GLU A 424 -9.47 17.85 -1.85
CA GLU A 424 -8.37 17.81 -0.87
C GLU A 424 -7.81 16.40 -0.62
N ASP A 425 -8.57 15.37 -0.99
CA ASP A 425 -8.16 13.97 -0.79
C ASP A 425 -7.45 13.38 -2.02
N ILE A 426 -7.49 14.07 -3.18
CA ILE A 426 -6.89 13.60 -4.44
C ILE A 426 -5.43 13.18 -4.27
N PHE A 427 -4.59 14.05 -3.70
CA PHE A 427 -3.17 13.74 -3.53
C PHE A 427 -2.92 12.79 -2.35
N LYS A 428 -3.80 12.77 -1.35
CA LYS A 428 -3.74 11.80 -0.25
C LYS A 428 -3.98 10.38 -0.74
N ILE A 429 -4.92 10.19 -1.66
CA ILE A 429 -5.21 8.90 -2.30
C ILE A 429 -3.96 8.36 -3.01
N ASN A 430 -3.23 9.21 -3.73
CA ASN A 430 -2.00 8.82 -4.40
C ASN A 430 -0.91 8.41 -3.39
N THR A 431 -0.73 9.19 -2.33
CA THR A 431 0.19 8.89 -1.23
C THR A 431 -0.16 7.58 -0.50
N LYS A 432 -1.45 7.31 -0.27
CA LYS A 432 -1.91 6.03 0.28
C LYS A 432 -1.55 4.87 -0.63
N TYR A 433 -1.86 5.01 -1.92
CA TYR A 433 -1.58 3.99 -2.92
C TYR A 433 -0.09 3.64 -2.99
N ASN A 434 0.79 4.65 -3.08
CA ASN A 434 2.24 4.42 -3.12
C ASN A 434 2.74 3.70 -1.85
N SER A 435 2.24 4.09 -0.68
CA SER A 435 2.58 3.43 0.60
C SER A 435 2.10 1.97 0.64
N ASP A 436 0.91 1.69 0.11
CA ASP A 436 0.35 0.35 0.03
C ASP A 436 1.10 -0.54 -0.95
N VAL A 437 1.61 0.02 -2.04
CA VAL A 437 2.47 -0.68 -3.00
C VAL A 437 3.83 -1.00 -2.35
N ILE A 438 4.48 -0.03 -1.72
CA ILE A 438 5.77 -0.25 -1.03
C ILE A 438 5.65 -1.34 0.05
N THR A 439 4.52 -1.38 0.75
CA THR A 439 4.25 -2.35 1.83
C THR A 439 3.61 -3.65 1.35
N ASN A 440 3.45 -3.84 0.03
CA ASN A 440 2.78 -5.00 -0.59
C ASN A 440 1.33 -5.24 -0.10
N GLN A 441 0.67 -4.23 0.46
CA GLN A 441 -0.77 -4.28 0.72
C GLN A 441 -1.60 -4.16 -0.56
N VAL A 442 -1.09 -3.42 -1.55
CA VAL A 442 -1.61 -3.36 -2.91
C VAL A 442 -0.60 -4.01 -3.85
N ASN A 443 -1.05 -4.95 -4.68
CA ASN A 443 -0.23 -5.48 -5.77
C ASN A 443 -0.53 -4.69 -7.07
N ARG A 444 0.45 -3.90 -7.51
CA ARG A 444 0.37 -3.00 -8.68
C ARG A 444 -0.11 -3.72 -9.94
N VAL A 445 0.47 -4.88 -10.23
CA VAL A 445 0.17 -5.65 -11.45
C VAL A 445 -1.24 -6.25 -11.42
N GLN A 446 -1.64 -6.80 -10.27
CA GLN A 446 -3.00 -7.32 -10.10
C GLN A 446 -4.04 -6.22 -10.25
N GLU A 447 -3.78 -5.05 -9.65
CA GLU A 447 -4.68 -3.92 -9.75
C GLU A 447 -4.74 -3.34 -11.18
N PHE A 448 -3.60 -3.27 -11.87
CA PHE A 448 -3.55 -2.92 -13.29
C PHE A 448 -4.45 -3.83 -14.14
N TYR A 449 -4.35 -5.16 -13.95
CA TYR A 449 -5.24 -6.09 -14.63
C TYR A 449 -6.71 -5.92 -14.22
N GLN A 450 -7.00 -5.64 -12.95
CA GLN A 450 -8.37 -5.35 -12.52
C GLN A 450 -8.92 -4.11 -13.22
N ASN A 451 -8.14 -3.04 -13.34
CA ASN A 451 -8.56 -1.81 -14.01
C ASN A 451 -8.86 -2.03 -15.49
N LEU A 452 -7.95 -2.69 -16.22
CA LEU A 452 -8.17 -3.03 -17.63
C LEU A 452 -9.32 -4.02 -17.82
N GLY A 453 -9.51 -4.93 -16.87
CA GLY A 453 -10.52 -5.98 -16.90
C GLY A 453 -11.84 -5.63 -16.25
N LYS A 454 -12.04 -4.38 -15.81
CA LYS A 454 -13.23 -3.91 -15.06
C LYS A 454 -13.55 -4.80 -13.85
N GLY A 455 -12.54 -5.08 -13.04
CA GLY A 455 -12.56 -5.94 -11.86
C GLY A 455 -12.20 -7.41 -12.12
N ASN A 456 -12.08 -7.85 -13.38
CA ASN A 456 -11.71 -9.22 -13.72
C ASN A 456 -10.27 -9.34 -14.21
N ILE A 457 -9.38 -9.91 -13.39
CA ILE A 457 -7.95 -10.06 -13.70
C ILE A 457 -7.70 -10.85 -14.99
N THR A 458 -8.43 -11.93 -15.25
CA THR A 458 -8.26 -12.74 -16.48
C THR A 458 -8.63 -11.93 -17.72
N ALA A 459 -9.72 -11.18 -17.66
CA ALA A 459 -10.10 -10.26 -18.73
C ALA A 459 -9.03 -9.18 -18.92
N GLY A 460 -8.52 -8.62 -17.81
CA GLY A 460 -7.43 -7.65 -17.81
C GLY A 460 -6.20 -8.14 -18.56
N LYS A 461 -5.72 -9.36 -18.24
CA LYS A 461 -4.59 -10.00 -18.94
C LYS A 461 -4.81 -10.11 -20.45
N GLU A 462 -6.03 -10.45 -20.88
CA GLU A 462 -6.37 -10.53 -22.30
C GLU A 462 -6.45 -9.15 -22.96
N VAL A 463 -6.98 -8.14 -22.26
CA VAL A 463 -6.98 -6.74 -22.71
C VAL A 463 -5.54 -6.23 -22.84
N THR A 464 -4.66 -6.50 -21.89
CA THR A 464 -3.25 -6.12 -21.95
C THR A 464 -2.58 -6.69 -23.19
N LYS A 465 -2.69 -8.02 -23.43
CA LYS A 465 -2.14 -8.65 -24.63
C LYS A 465 -2.65 -8.01 -25.91
N TYR A 466 -3.94 -7.68 -25.93
CA TYR A 466 -4.56 -7.04 -27.05
C TYR A 466 -3.98 -5.64 -27.29
N VAL A 467 -3.91 -4.81 -26.26
CA VAL A 467 -3.38 -3.44 -26.34
C VAL A 467 -1.94 -3.45 -26.84
N VAL A 468 -1.09 -4.31 -26.27
CA VAL A 468 0.31 -4.45 -26.64
C VAL A 468 0.45 -4.84 -28.13
N SER A 469 -0.30 -5.84 -28.58
CA SER A 469 -0.23 -6.34 -29.97
C SER A 469 -0.97 -5.50 -31.00
N ALA A 470 -1.80 -4.53 -30.59
CA ALA A 470 -2.59 -3.73 -31.51
C ALA A 470 -1.71 -2.81 -32.38
N GLU A 471 -1.89 -2.90 -33.70
CA GLU A 471 -1.30 -1.98 -34.66
C GLU A 471 -2.26 -0.81 -34.92
N THR A 472 -1.98 0.32 -34.28
CA THR A 472 -2.76 1.56 -34.46
C THR A 472 -2.00 2.58 -35.29
N ILE A 473 -2.67 3.67 -35.67
CA ILE A 473 -2.02 4.82 -36.31
C ILE A 473 -0.98 5.43 -35.35
N GLY A 474 -1.30 5.51 -34.05
CA GLY A 474 -0.40 5.99 -33.00
C GLY A 474 0.86 5.13 -32.89
N SER A 475 0.70 3.81 -32.77
CA SER A 475 1.81 2.85 -32.77
C SER A 475 2.68 2.98 -34.00
N SER A 476 2.06 3.10 -35.18
CA SER A 476 2.80 3.27 -36.42
C SER A 476 3.62 4.56 -36.39
N TYR A 477 3.03 5.68 -35.96
CA TYR A 477 3.73 6.97 -35.85
C TYR A 477 4.91 6.90 -34.87
N ILE A 478 4.72 6.31 -33.68
CA ILE A 478 5.76 6.17 -32.65
C ILE A 478 6.92 5.29 -33.17
N LYS A 479 6.61 4.16 -33.81
CA LYS A 479 7.62 3.23 -34.35
C LYS A 479 8.45 3.85 -35.48
N HIS A 480 7.80 4.56 -36.41
CA HIS A 480 8.49 5.21 -37.52
C HIS A 480 9.38 6.37 -37.06
N GLY A 481 8.99 7.08 -35.99
CA GLY A 481 9.77 8.19 -35.43
C GLY A 481 11.07 7.76 -34.72
N ASN A 482 11.22 6.48 -34.38
CA ASN A 482 12.34 5.98 -33.57
C ASN A 482 13.37 5.13 -34.34
N GLU A 483 13.21 4.93 -35.66
CA GLU A 483 14.14 4.19 -36.56
C GLU A 483 14.73 2.89 -35.98
N ARG A 484 13.92 2.10 -35.25
CA ARG A 484 14.38 0.87 -34.57
C ARG A 484 14.13 -0.42 -35.34
N SER A 485 14.95 -1.42 -35.07
CA SER A 485 14.81 -2.77 -35.61
C SER A 485 13.60 -3.51 -35.00
N LEU A 486 13.03 -4.44 -35.76
CA LEU A 486 12.00 -5.36 -35.27
C LEU A 486 12.44 -6.15 -34.02
N SER A 487 13.73 -6.44 -33.89
CA SER A 487 14.30 -7.10 -32.71
C SER A 487 14.21 -6.24 -31.45
N GLU A 488 14.47 -4.94 -31.55
CA GLU A 488 14.40 -4.03 -30.40
C GLU A 488 12.96 -3.84 -29.94
N GLN A 489 12.01 -3.72 -30.88
CA GLN A 489 10.58 -3.63 -30.54
C GLN A 489 10.06 -4.90 -29.87
N LYS A 490 10.54 -6.06 -30.32
CA LYS A 490 10.16 -7.34 -29.71
C LYS A 490 10.82 -7.56 -28.35
N GLN A 491 12.04 -7.08 -28.16
CA GLN A 491 12.72 -7.14 -26.87
C GLN A 491 11.94 -6.34 -25.83
N ALA A 492 11.58 -5.12 -26.21
CA ALA A 492 10.68 -4.27 -25.47
C ALA A 492 9.41 -5.04 -25.01
N GLU A 493 8.62 -5.55 -25.95
CA GLU A 493 7.41 -6.31 -25.60
C GLU A 493 7.68 -7.44 -24.59
N ASN A 494 8.80 -8.16 -24.73
CA ASN A 494 9.17 -9.22 -23.79
C ASN A 494 9.53 -8.67 -22.40
N ASP A 495 10.27 -7.57 -22.32
CA ASP A 495 10.68 -6.93 -21.06
C ASP A 495 9.45 -6.48 -20.26
N PHE A 496 8.41 -5.96 -20.94
CA PHE A 496 7.13 -5.63 -20.29
C PHE A 496 6.43 -6.86 -19.72
N TYR A 497 6.35 -7.96 -20.48
CA TYR A 497 5.73 -9.18 -19.97
C TYR A 497 6.55 -9.83 -18.84
N ASP A 498 7.89 -9.75 -18.90
CA ASP A 498 8.76 -10.21 -17.82
C ASP A 498 8.52 -9.39 -16.53
N TYR A 499 8.44 -8.06 -16.65
CA TYR A 499 8.05 -7.18 -15.55
C TYR A 499 6.69 -7.59 -14.94
N LEU A 500 5.66 -7.80 -15.78
CA LEU A 500 4.34 -8.23 -15.32
C LEU A 500 4.36 -9.60 -14.64
N GLU A 501 5.21 -10.53 -15.10
CA GLU A 501 5.37 -11.85 -14.48
C GLU A 501 6.07 -11.75 -13.12
N ARG A 502 7.16 -10.96 -13.03
CA ARG A 502 7.85 -10.69 -11.77
C ARG A 502 6.93 -10.03 -10.74
N GLY A 503 6.09 -9.10 -11.19
CA GLY A 503 5.17 -8.34 -10.36
C GLY A 503 3.89 -9.08 -9.90
N GLU A 504 3.63 -10.30 -10.38
CA GLU A 504 2.36 -11.00 -10.11
C GLU A 504 2.15 -11.37 -8.63
N LYS A 505 3.24 -11.59 -7.89
CA LYS A 505 3.22 -12.01 -6.47
C LYS A 505 3.70 -10.93 -5.51
N GLU A 506 4.74 -10.19 -5.89
CA GLU A 506 5.36 -9.14 -5.10
C GLU A 506 5.64 -7.96 -6.02
N ASN A 507 5.46 -6.74 -5.54
CA ASN A 507 5.71 -5.56 -6.36
C ASN A 507 7.18 -5.46 -6.78
N VAL A 508 7.41 -5.20 -8.06
CA VAL A 508 8.73 -4.83 -8.57
C VAL A 508 9.12 -3.48 -7.96
N LYS A 509 10.31 -3.42 -7.38
CA LYS A 509 10.81 -2.23 -6.67
C LYS A 509 11.23 -1.13 -7.61
#